data_AF-B3MWE8-F1
#
_entry.id   AF-B3MWE8-F1
#
_cell.length_a   1.000
_cell.length_b   1.000
_cell.length_c   1.000
_cell.angle_alpha   90.00
_cell.angle_beta   90.00
_cell.angle_gamma   90.00
#
_symmetry.space_group_name_H-M   'P 1'
#
loop_
_entity.id
_entity.type
_entity.pdbx_description
1 polymer ?
#
loop_
_entity_poly.entity_id
_entity_poly.type
_entity_poly.pdbx_seq_one_letter_code
_entity_poly.pdbx_strand_id
1 'polypeptide(L)'
;MASLHWDVNCDGCGSTSLIHYRYKCLRCADYDLCKVCHENGVETGGHQQEHPFQCLLDREARELHFAGEPMPDLCADSFTCPMCGEMGHSSSDLVRHVNELHHSD
;
A
#
# COMPACT_ATOMS: atom_id res chain seq x y z
N MET A 1 18.45 9.31 -12.29
CA MET A 1 18.76 7.91 -11.93
C MET A 1 17.49 7.30 -11.38
N ALA A 2 16.59 6.92 -12.30
CA ALA A 2 15.57 5.91 -12.07
C ALA A 2 16.29 4.63 -11.62
N SER A 3 15.83 3.79 -10.71
CA SER A 3 14.48 3.49 -10.24
C SER A 3 14.68 2.83 -8.88
N LEU A 4 13.86 3.10 -7.87
CA LEU A 4 13.89 2.25 -6.68
C LEU A 4 13.31 0.90 -7.07
N HIS A 5 14.18 -0.04 -7.45
CA HIS A 5 13.82 -1.45 -7.50
C HIS A 5 13.49 -1.88 -6.07
N TRP A 6 12.22 -2.13 -5.79
CA TRP A 6 11.84 -2.86 -4.58
C TRP A 6 12.51 -4.24 -4.65
N ASP A 7 13.20 -4.66 -3.59
CA ASP A 7 13.69 -6.03 -3.45
C ASP A 7 12.52 -6.97 -3.08
N VAL A 8 11.45 -6.88 -3.88
CA VAL A 8 10.13 -7.44 -3.61
C VAL A 8 9.51 -7.90 -4.91
N ASN A 9 8.91 -9.08 -4.87
CA ASN A 9 8.21 -9.69 -5.98
C ASN A 9 6.71 -9.52 -5.82
N CYS A 10 5.99 -9.48 -6.93
CA CYS A 10 4.54 -9.60 -6.91
C CYS A 10 4.17 -11.06 -6.64
N ASP A 11 3.48 -11.35 -5.55
CA ASP A 11 3.04 -12.71 -5.18
C ASP A 11 1.94 -13.25 -6.10
N GLY A 12 1.29 -12.37 -6.86
CA GLY A 12 0.26 -12.76 -7.83
C GLY A 12 0.81 -13.24 -9.18
N CYS A 13 1.86 -12.60 -9.70
CA CYS A 13 2.40 -12.89 -11.04
C CYS A 13 3.90 -13.16 -11.11
N GLY A 14 4.62 -13.06 -9.98
CA GLY A 14 6.07 -13.27 -9.90
C GLY A 14 6.93 -12.14 -10.45
N SER A 15 6.34 -11.05 -10.97
CA SER A 15 7.11 -9.91 -11.48
C SER A 15 8.02 -9.31 -10.40
N THR A 16 9.29 -9.13 -10.72
CA THR A 16 10.31 -8.48 -9.86
C THR A 16 10.28 -6.96 -9.96
N SER A 17 9.45 -6.40 -10.84
CA SER A 17 9.45 -4.97 -11.16
C SER A 17 8.06 -4.38 -10.89
N LEU A 18 7.84 -3.88 -9.67
CA LEU A 18 6.56 -3.29 -9.25
C LEU A 18 6.48 -1.79 -9.57
N ILE A 19 6.67 -1.42 -10.84
CA ILE A 19 6.85 -0.02 -11.28
C ILE A 19 5.72 0.90 -10.77
N HIS A 20 6.08 2.07 -10.22
CA HIS A 20 5.22 3.13 -9.68
C HIS A 20 4.44 2.77 -8.42
N TYR A 21 3.79 1.61 -8.40
CA TYR A 21 2.84 1.22 -7.35
C TYR A 21 3.14 -0.19 -6.86
N ARG A 22 3.45 -0.28 -5.57
CA ARG A 22 3.50 -1.52 -4.81
C ARG A 22 2.33 -1.56 -3.84
N TYR A 23 1.52 -2.61 -3.90
CA TYR A 23 0.40 -2.81 -2.99
C TYR A 23 0.81 -3.85 -1.95
N LYS A 24 1.10 -3.41 -0.72
CA LYS A 24 1.40 -4.30 0.41
C LYS A 24 0.12 -4.64 1.16
N CYS A 25 -0.21 -5.94 1.25
CA CYS A 25 -1.33 -6.38 2.06
C CYS A 25 -1.05 -6.10 3.54
N LEU A 26 -2.04 -5.58 4.26
CA LEU A 26 -1.92 -5.23 5.68
C LEU A 26 -2.35 -6.35 6.62
N ARG A 27 -2.91 -7.44 6.08
CA ARG A 27 -3.33 -8.63 6.85
C ARG A 27 -2.44 -9.85 6.64
N CYS A 28 -1.80 -9.96 5.46
CA CYS A 28 -0.93 -11.07 5.13
C CYS A 28 0.53 -10.76 5.47
N ALA A 29 1.26 -11.77 5.92
CA ALA A 29 2.70 -11.69 6.04
C ALA A 29 3.34 -11.66 4.64
N ASP A 30 4.21 -10.68 4.40
CA ASP A 30 5.04 -10.56 3.18
C ASP A 30 4.29 -10.77 1.85
N TYR A 31 3.06 -10.27 1.75
CA TYR A 31 2.28 -10.34 0.52
C TYR A 31 2.20 -8.97 -0.17
N ASP A 32 2.71 -8.92 -1.38
CA ASP A 32 2.86 -7.73 -2.20
C ASP A 32 2.33 -7.98 -3.61
N LEU A 33 1.52 -7.05 -4.13
CA LEU A 33 1.00 -7.11 -5.48
C LEU A 33 1.48 -5.90 -6.30
N CYS A 34 1.71 -6.14 -7.59
CA CYS A 34 1.77 -5.04 -8.55
C CYS A 34 0.37 -4.48 -8.79
N LYS A 35 0.30 -3.27 -9.37
CA LYS A 35 -0.97 -2.62 -9.72
C LYS A 35 -1.96 -3.54 -10.44
N VAL A 36 -1.48 -4.26 -11.45
CA VAL A 36 -2.35 -5.14 -12.28
C VAL A 36 -2.94 -6.28 -11.46
N CYS A 37 -2.14 -6.93 -10.60
CA CYS A 37 -2.63 -8.03 -9.77
C CYS A 37 -3.60 -7.53 -8.69
N HIS A 38 -3.35 -6.35 -8.13
CA HIS A 38 -4.26 -5.71 -7.17
C HIS A 38 -5.60 -5.34 -7.83
N GLU A 39 -5.59 -4.67 -8.99
CA GLU A 39 -6.80 -4.28 -9.72
C GLU A 39 -7.63 -5.48 -10.22
N ASN A 40 -6.96 -6.61 -10.50
CA ASN A 40 -7.62 -7.85 -10.90
C ASN A 40 -8.11 -8.70 -9.72
N GLY A 41 -7.86 -8.29 -8.47
CA GLY A 41 -8.27 -9.05 -7.27
C GLY A 41 -7.60 -10.43 -7.19
N VAL A 42 -6.30 -10.52 -7.48
CA VAL A 42 -5.58 -11.80 -7.46
C VAL A 42 -5.43 -12.35 -6.05
N GLU A 43 -5.96 -13.55 -5.82
CA GLU A 43 -5.85 -14.29 -4.56
C GLU A 43 -4.86 -15.46 -4.68
N THR A 44 -3.73 -15.41 -3.95
CA THR A 44 -2.75 -16.52 -3.86
C THR A 44 -2.28 -16.75 -2.42
N GLY A 45 -1.80 -17.96 -2.10
CA GLY A 45 -1.09 -18.26 -0.84
C GLY A 45 -1.87 -18.09 0.48
N GLY A 46 -3.17 -17.77 0.44
CA GLY A 46 -4.00 -17.44 1.61
C GLY A 46 -4.39 -15.96 1.71
N HIS A 47 -3.99 -15.12 0.74
CA HIS A 47 -4.55 -13.80 0.56
C HIS A 47 -6.00 -13.86 0.08
N GLN A 48 -6.82 -12.90 0.51
CA GLN A 48 -8.19 -12.68 0.06
C GLN A 48 -8.34 -11.23 -0.41
N GLN A 49 -9.11 -11.00 -1.48
CA GLN A 49 -9.24 -9.69 -2.13
C GLN A 49 -9.81 -8.61 -1.20
N GLU A 50 -10.52 -9.00 -0.12
CA GLU A 50 -11.08 -8.09 0.87
C GLU A 50 -10.03 -7.56 1.87
N HIS A 51 -8.83 -8.14 1.89
CA HIS A 51 -7.78 -7.66 2.77
C HIS A 51 -7.33 -6.25 2.34
N PRO A 52 -7.23 -5.30 3.28
CA PRO A 52 -6.81 -3.95 2.96
C PRO A 52 -5.33 -3.91 2.57
N PHE A 53 -5.02 -3.02 1.64
CA PHE A 53 -3.67 -2.79 1.12
C PHE A 53 -3.19 -1.38 1.43
N GLN A 54 -1.91 -1.25 1.77
CA GLN A 54 -1.22 0.04 1.68
C GLN A 54 -0.59 0.17 0.29
N CYS A 55 -0.96 1.23 -0.43
CA CYS A 55 -0.28 1.61 -1.66
C CYS A 55 1.02 2.37 -1.31
N LEU A 56 2.14 1.82 -1.78
CA LEU A 56 3.48 2.38 -1.65
C LEU A 56 3.93 2.88 -3.01
N LEU A 57 4.21 4.19 -3.08
CA LEU A 57 4.62 4.87 -4.31
C LEU A 57 6.15 4.92 -4.40
N ASP A 58 6.71 4.62 -5.57
CA ASP A 58 8.11 5.00 -5.84
C ASP A 58 8.26 6.51 -6.01
N ARG A 59 9.51 6.94 -6.15
CA ARG A 59 9.87 8.34 -6.35
C ARG A 59 9.19 8.95 -7.57
N GLU A 60 9.15 8.24 -8.69
CA GLU A 60 8.61 8.77 -9.96
C GLU A 60 7.08 8.94 -9.85
N ALA A 61 6.40 7.94 -9.28
CA ALA A 61 4.97 8.01 -8.99
C ALA A 61 4.66 9.17 -8.04
N ARG A 62 5.46 9.35 -6.98
CA ARG A 62 5.31 10.50 -6.08
C ARG A 62 5.46 11.82 -6.83
N GLU A 63 6.50 12.00 -7.63
CA GLU A 63 6.72 13.22 -8.41
C GLU A 63 5.54 13.51 -9.36
N LEU A 64 4.97 12.47 -9.99
CA LEU A 64 3.77 12.57 -10.84
C LEU A 64 2.52 12.98 -10.05
N HIS A 65 2.28 12.37 -8.88
CA HIS A 65 1.11 12.63 -8.04
C HIS A 65 1.11 14.04 -7.44
N PHE A 66 2.29 14.58 -7.11
CA PHE A 66 2.43 15.90 -6.50
C PHE A 66 2.83 17.00 -7.48
N ALA A 67 2.82 16.72 -8.79
CA ALA A 67 3.17 17.67 -9.85
C ALA A 67 4.53 18.39 -9.64
N GLY A 68 5.48 17.73 -8.98
CA GLY A 68 6.78 18.30 -8.63
C GLY A 68 6.78 19.32 -7.49
N GLU A 69 5.64 19.57 -6.83
CA GLU A 69 5.60 20.33 -5.59
C GLU A 69 6.40 19.58 -4.51
N PRO A 70 7.09 20.30 -3.58
CA PRO A 70 7.78 19.68 -2.47
C PRO A 70 6.77 18.81 -1.74
N MET A 71 7.02 17.50 -1.76
CA MET A 71 6.11 16.55 -1.17
C MET A 71 5.90 16.97 0.30
N PRO A 72 4.66 17.14 0.77
CA PRO A 72 4.44 17.22 2.21
C PRO A 72 5.10 15.97 2.79
N ASP A 73 5.84 16.09 3.89
CA ASP A 73 6.31 14.92 4.64
C ASP A 73 5.15 13.92 4.90
N LEU A 74 3.91 14.42 4.84
CA LEU A 74 2.64 13.74 5.09
C LEU A 74 2.06 12.85 3.97
N CYS A 75 2.63 12.75 2.75
CA CYS A 75 2.15 11.69 1.82
C CYS A 75 2.59 10.30 2.29
N ALA A 76 3.75 10.21 2.95
CA ALA A 76 4.20 8.98 3.57
C ALA A 76 3.27 8.54 4.71
N ASP A 77 2.51 9.48 5.27
CA ASP A 77 1.62 9.25 6.39
C ASP A 77 0.17 9.05 5.98
N SER A 78 -0.18 8.90 4.70
CA SER A 78 -1.56 8.59 4.33
C SER A 78 -1.79 7.09 4.50
N PHE A 79 -1.90 6.66 5.76
CA PHE A 79 -2.02 5.26 6.11
C PHE A 79 -3.42 4.73 5.84
N THR A 80 -3.43 3.46 5.46
CA THR A 80 -4.65 2.67 5.30
C THR A 80 -4.89 1.88 6.56
N CYS A 81 -6.12 1.90 7.06
CA CYS A 81 -6.50 1.12 8.23
C CYS A 81 -6.41 -0.37 7.89
N PRO A 82 -5.62 -1.17 8.65
CA PRO A 82 -5.52 -2.61 8.40
C PRO A 82 -6.82 -3.34 8.72
N MET A 83 -7.75 -2.71 9.45
CA MET A 83 -8.99 -3.33 9.87
C MET A 83 -10.10 -3.20 8.82
N CYS A 84 -10.34 -1.98 8.34
CA CYS A 84 -11.45 -1.65 7.45
C CYS A 84 -11.04 -1.15 6.05
N GLY A 85 -9.75 -0.90 5.81
CA GLY A 85 -9.26 -0.36 4.53
C GLY A 85 -9.49 1.13 4.31
N GLU A 86 -9.98 1.88 5.30
CA GLU A 86 -10.11 3.33 5.21
C GLU A 86 -8.74 3.99 5.04
N MET A 87 -8.59 4.84 4.03
CA MET A 87 -7.34 5.54 3.70
C MET A 87 -7.40 6.99 4.18
N GLY A 88 -6.24 7.64 4.32
CA GLY A 88 -6.16 9.07 4.60
C GLY A 88 -5.86 9.40 6.07
N HIS A 89 -5.40 8.43 6.85
CA HIS A 89 -5.06 8.64 8.24
C HIS A 89 -3.60 8.98 8.41
N SER A 90 -3.26 10.09 9.08
CA SER A 90 -1.93 10.26 9.65
C SER A 90 -1.59 9.14 10.63
N SER A 91 -0.31 8.97 10.99
CA SER A 91 0.09 7.95 11.99
C SER A 91 -0.71 8.06 13.29
N SER A 92 -0.86 9.27 13.84
CA SER A 92 -1.66 9.51 15.04
C SER A 92 -3.15 9.30 14.84
N ASP A 93 -3.68 9.68 13.67
CA ASP A 93 -5.11 9.49 13.38
C ASP A 93 -5.46 8.03 13.19
N LEU A 94 -4.55 7.23 12.62
CA LEU A 94 -4.76 5.79 12.44
C LEU A 94 -4.84 5.10 13.80
N VAL A 95 -3.93 5.41 14.73
CA VAL A 95 -3.97 4.86 16.09
C VAL A 95 -5.29 5.20 16.77
N ARG A 96 -5.73 6.46 16.66
CA ARG A 96 -7.03 6.89 17.20
C ARG A 96 -8.19 6.14 16.54
N HIS A 97 -8.23 6.08 15.21
CA HIS A 97 -9.26 5.39 14.43
C HIS A 97 -9.38 3.92 14.86
N VAL A 98 -8.26 3.20 14.93
CA VAL A 98 -8.26 1.78 15.31
C VAL A 98 -8.76 1.60 16.75
N ASN A 99 -8.33 2.45 17.67
CA ASN A 99 -8.76 2.36 19.07
C ASN A 99 -10.23 2.78 19.29
N GLU A 100 -10.78 3.68 18.48
CA GLU A 100 -12.17 4.12 18.64
C GLU A 100 -13.15 3.16 17.95
N LEU A 101 -12.84 2.71 16.75
CA LEU A 101 -13.78 1.98 15.89
C LEU A 101 -13.57 0.47 15.89
N HIS A 102 -12.36 -0.02 16.18
CA HIS A 102 -11.97 -1.44 16.04
C HIS A 102 -11.35 -2.01 17.33
N HIS A 103 -11.61 -1.43 18.50
CA HIS A 103 -11.02 -1.88 19.78
C HIS A 103 -11.46 -3.28 20.23
N SER A 104 -12.50 -3.83 19.62
CA SER A 104 -13.14 -5.09 20.00
C SER A 104 -13.00 -6.20 18.95
N ASP A 105 -12.31 -5.93 17.84
CA ASP A 105 -11.91 -6.91 16.83
C ASP A 105 -10.57 -7.58 17.20
#